data_AF-A0A2V9ZXH2-F1
#
_entry.id   AF-A0A2V9ZXH2-F1
#
_cell.length_a   1.000
_cell.length_b   1.000
_cell.length_c   1.000
_cell.angle_alpha   90.00
_cell.angle_beta   90.00
_cell.angle_gamma   90.00
#
_symmetry.space_group_name_H-M   'P 1'
#
loop_
_entity.id
_entity.type
_entity.pdbx_description
1 polymer ?
#
loop_
_entity_poly.entity_id
_entity_poly.type
_entity_poly.pdbx_seq_one_letter_code
_entity_poly.pdbx_strand_id
1 'polypeptide(L)'
;MKNLEGSRRAVRSCAVLLVALLPTLPAYARAAHGDAWGRERFAIAEHMREALNTRPAAERTRHDYQRVLDAYRRVYFGAPASTKADPSAFAVADLLLEMGRHFDDEKLLHSAVDQYGFLRREYPASKYRFEALFTVAEIYKDDLDSPAKARAAFEEFLRRYPHNGLAEDARHALSEISEAQSRRDELARQQGARRAELSRKAKNNSGKVSGHDDADDDDSASSEIKHGSLSRVTGIRHWSTPDHTRVAVDLEQKVEFQSQRIDHPYRIFFDLRDTRLASTLVGKSFDVDDGFLKKIRVAQFQPGRTRVVLEVDKFAQYSAFVLPNPYRLIIEIHGKEGGKLATTKGADAVAKAPDESKSGNPPELDDPDPEVKTSTAGTLTRAEAKSVSPPAVAKSEPLLATDVKKTVVPGNPSPVKRIVEADDEEEDVKVVTLQPADLRPEITSA
;
A
#
# COMPACT_ATOMS: atom_id res chain seq x y z
N MET A 1 -92.10 3.90 -38.55
CA MET A 1 -91.85 5.13 -37.77
C MET A 1 -90.46 4.99 -37.14
N LYS A 2 -89.55 5.98 -37.15
CA LYS A 2 -89.51 7.16 -36.24
C LYS A 2 -89.81 6.75 -34.79
N ASN A 3 -88.95 6.83 -33.77
CA ASN A 3 -87.58 7.36 -33.55
C ASN A 3 -86.88 6.47 -32.48
N LEU A 4 -85.72 6.71 -31.82
CA LEU A 4 -84.69 7.78 -31.81
C LEU A 4 -83.33 7.13 -31.42
N GLU A 5 -82.25 7.92 -31.34
CA GLU A 5 -80.90 7.47 -30.95
C GLU A 5 -80.74 7.23 -29.43
N GLY A 6 -79.75 6.39 -29.04
CA GLY A 6 -79.40 6.18 -27.63
C GLY A 6 -78.11 5.38 -27.41
N SER A 7 -77.05 6.04 -26.94
CA SER A 7 -75.83 5.48 -26.32
C SER A 7 -75.08 4.34 -27.06
N ARG A 8 -74.22 4.72 -28.01
CA ARG A 8 -72.97 3.96 -28.27
C ARG A 8 -71.96 4.25 -27.14
N ARG A 9 -71.05 3.29 -26.87
CA ARG A 9 -69.86 3.38 -25.99
C ARG A 9 -70.10 3.21 -24.48
N ALA A 10 -70.19 1.94 -24.02
CA ALA A 10 -70.02 1.59 -22.60
C ALA A 10 -69.41 0.19 -22.37
N VAL A 11 -69.69 -0.80 -23.23
CA VAL A 11 -69.50 -2.24 -22.91
C VAL A 11 -68.37 -2.94 -23.70
N ARG A 12 -67.33 -2.22 -24.15
CA ARG A 12 -66.19 -2.79 -24.91
C ARG A 12 -64.82 -2.21 -24.53
N SER A 13 -64.58 -1.96 -23.24
CA SER A 13 -63.32 -1.36 -22.76
C SER A 13 -62.74 -1.98 -21.46
N CYS A 14 -63.26 -3.12 -21.00
CA CYS A 14 -62.81 -3.78 -19.76
C CYS A 14 -62.03 -5.10 -19.97
N ALA A 15 -61.89 -5.58 -21.21
CA ALA A 15 -61.31 -6.90 -21.51
C ALA A 15 -59.85 -6.86 -22.03
N VAL A 16 -59.21 -5.68 -22.05
CA VAL A 16 -57.81 -5.50 -22.49
C VAL A 16 -56.94 -4.81 -21.43
N LEU A 17 -57.56 -4.08 -20.48
CA LEU A 17 -56.90 -3.41 -19.35
C LEU A 17 -56.60 -4.34 -18.16
N LEU A 18 -56.38 -5.64 -18.42
CA LEU A 18 -56.11 -6.65 -17.38
C LEU A 18 -54.94 -7.60 -17.71
N VAL A 19 -54.12 -7.26 -18.69
CA VAL A 19 -52.86 -7.96 -19.02
C VAL A 19 -51.63 -7.04 -18.93
N ALA A 20 -51.81 -5.72 -19.00
CA ALA A 20 -50.75 -4.71 -18.87
C ALA A 20 -50.33 -4.42 -17.40
N LEU A 21 -50.37 -5.44 -16.53
CA LEU A 21 -50.07 -5.33 -15.11
C LEU A 21 -49.27 -6.53 -14.57
N LEU A 22 -48.38 -7.07 -15.42
CA LEU A 22 -47.21 -7.79 -14.94
C LEU A 22 -46.32 -6.79 -14.18
N PRO A 23 -46.08 -6.94 -12.87
CA PRO A 23 -45.04 -6.18 -12.21
C PRO A 23 -43.70 -6.59 -12.81
N THR A 24 -42.99 -5.66 -13.44
CA THR A 24 -41.58 -5.85 -13.77
C THR A 24 -40.85 -6.11 -12.47
N LEU A 25 -40.46 -7.38 -12.24
CA LEU A 25 -39.69 -7.77 -11.06
C LEU A 25 -38.49 -6.83 -10.96
N PRO A 26 -38.30 -6.10 -9.84
CA PRO A 26 -37.12 -5.28 -9.69
C PRO A 26 -35.91 -6.20 -9.83
N ALA A 27 -34.91 -5.77 -10.62
CA ALA A 27 -33.65 -6.49 -10.71
C ALA A 27 -33.16 -6.76 -9.28
N TYR A 28 -32.64 -7.97 -9.02
CA TYR A 28 -32.17 -8.40 -7.71
C TYR A 28 -30.89 -7.63 -7.32
N ALA A 29 -31.07 -6.35 -6.99
CA ALA A 29 -30.15 -5.59 -6.17
C ALA A 29 -30.09 -6.31 -4.82
N ARG A 30 -29.11 -7.21 -4.66
CA ARG A 30 -28.69 -7.69 -3.35
C ARG A 30 -28.48 -6.44 -2.50
N ALA A 31 -29.30 -6.29 -1.46
CA ALA A 31 -29.29 -5.10 -0.63
C ALA A 31 -27.87 -4.93 -0.07
N ALA A 32 -27.14 -3.95 -0.60
CA ALA A 32 -25.74 -3.73 -0.27
C ALA A 32 -25.62 -3.52 1.25
N HIS A 33 -24.69 -4.24 1.87
CA HIS A 33 -24.53 -4.19 3.30
C HIS A 33 -24.16 -2.77 3.76
N GLY A 34 -24.74 -2.34 4.88
CA GLY A 34 -24.48 -1.01 5.43
C GLY A 34 -23.03 -0.85 5.91
N ASP A 35 -22.62 0.42 6.04
CA ASP A 35 -21.25 0.81 6.39
C ASP A 35 -20.72 0.22 7.72
N ALA A 36 -21.59 -0.16 8.65
CA ALA A 36 -21.21 -0.91 9.85
C ALA A 36 -20.66 -2.32 9.55
N TRP A 37 -21.30 -3.06 8.64
CA TRP A 37 -20.81 -4.35 8.16
C TRP A 37 -19.53 -4.19 7.33
N GLY A 38 -19.44 -3.12 6.54
CA GLY A 38 -18.21 -2.76 5.82
C GLY A 38 -17.02 -2.58 6.77
N ARG A 39 -17.20 -1.85 7.87
CA ARG A 39 -16.18 -1.71 8.94
C ARG A 39 -15.81 -3.05 9.60
N GLU A 40 -16.80 -3.87 9.95
CA GLU A 40 -16.58 -5.17 10.59
C GLU A 40 -15.75 -6.10 9.69
N ARG A 41 -16.12 -6.20 8.41
CA ARG A 41 -15.41 -7.04 7.43
C ARG A 41 -14.03 -6.50 7.08
N PHE A 42 -13.85 -5.17 7.09
CA PHE A 42 -12.55 -4.53 6.95
C PHE A 42 -11.61 -4.88 8.13
N ALA A 43 -12.09 -4.81 9.37
CA ALA A 43 -11.29 -5.17 10.54
C ALA A 43 -10.83 -6.64 10.51
N ILE A 44 -11.69 -7.55 10.01
CA ILE A 44 -11.31 -8.95 9.77
C ILE A 44 -10.21 -9.06 8.69
N ALA A 45 -10.29 -8.27 7.62
CA ALA A 45 -9.30 -8.26 6.55
C ALA A 45 -7.93 -7.69 7.00
N GLU A 46 -7.92 -6.62 7.80
CA GLU A 46 -6.70 -6.08 8.42
C GLU A 46 -6.02 -7.12 9.33
N HIS A 47 -6.76 -7.75 10.25
CA HIS A 47 -6.23 -8.82 11.11
C HIS A 47 -5.69 -10.03 10.30
N MET A 48 -6.29 -10.33 9.15
CA MET A 48 -5.75 -11.34 8.22
C MET A 48 -4.47 -10.87 7.51
N ARG A 49 -4.34 -9.57 7.18
CA ARG A 49 -3.11 -8.96 6.64
C ARG A 49 -2.00 -8.90 7.70
N GLU A 50 -2.33 -8.66 8.96
CA GLU A 50 -1.41 -8.76 10.10
C GLU A 50 -0.90 -10.20 10.28
N ALA A 51 -1.80 -11.20 10.27
CA ALA A 51 -1.44 -12.62 10.38
C ALA A 51 -0.64 -13.15 9.17
N LEU A 52 -0.81 -12.56 7.98
CA LEU A 52 0.09 -12.76 6.83
C LEU A 52 1.46 -12.11 7.09
N ASN A 53 1.47 -10.91 7.69
CA ASN A 53 2.69 -10.12 7.88
C ASN A 53 3.61 -10.62 9.01
N THR A 54 3.10 -11.32 10.02
CA THR A 54 3.94 -11.98 11.04
C THR A 54 4.83 -13.07 10.47
N ARG A 55 4.44 -13.69 9.35
CA ARG A 55 5.22 -14.73 8.67
C ARG A 55 6.35 -14.09 7.83
N PRO A 56 7.60 -14.62 7.87
CA PRO A 56 8.66 -14.23 6.96
C PRO A 56 8.19 -14.28 5.51
N ALA A 57 8.55 -13.30 4.67
CA ALA A 57 7.94 -13.23 3.34
C ALA A 57 8.29 -14.44 2.46
N ALA A 58 9.48 -15.03 2.58
CA ALA A 58 9.82 -16.30 1.92
C ALA A 58 8.98 -17.53 2.34
N GLU A 59 8.16 -17.43 3.40
CA GLU A 59 7.22 -18.48 3.82
C GLU A 59 5.77 -18.20 3.41
N ARG A 60 5.46 -17.01 2.85
CA ARG A 60 4.10 -16.63 2.49
C ARG A 60 3.72 -17.33 1.19
N THR A 61 2.74 -18.23 1.24
CA THR A 61 2.29 -18.94 0.03
C THR A 61 1.29 -18.11 -0.77
N ARG A 62 1.13 -18.39 -2.07
CA ARG A 62 0.06 -17.79 -2.89
C ARG A 62 -1.33 -17.94 -2.25
N HIS A 63 -1.58 -19.06 -1.55
CA HIS A 63 -2.82 -19.28 -0.80
C HIS A 63 -2.98 -18.33 0.40
N ASP A 64 -1.90 -18.00 1.11
CA ASP A 64 -1.94 -17.07 2.23
C ASP A 64 -2.37 -15.67 1.79
N TYR A 65 -1.75 -15.14 0.73
CA TYR A 65 -2.18 -13.86 0.15
C TYR A 65 -3.62 -13.93 -0.39
N GLN A 66 -4.00 -15.02 -1.07
CA GLN A 66 -5.34 -15.17 -1.65
C GLN A 66 -6.44 -15.08 -0.59
N ARG A 67 -6.23 -15.65 0.61
CA ARG A 67 -7.17 -15.52 1.74
C ARG A 67 -7.37 -14.06 2.17
N VAL A 68 -6.31 -13.24 2.15
CA VAL A 68 -6.38 -11.82 2.50
C VAL A 68 -7.04 -11.00 1.38
N LEU A 69 -6.69 -11.24 0.12
CA LEU A 69 -7.34 -10.63 -1.04
C LEU A 69 -8.85 -10.83 -1.01
N ASP A 70 -9.30 -12.06 -0.76
CA ASP A 70 -10.74 -12.38 -0.71
C ASP A 70 -11.46 -11.85 0.53
N ALA A 71 -10.73 -11.48 1.60
CA ALA A 71 -11.30 -10.76 2.73
C ALA A 71 -11.61 -9.29 2.34
N TYR A 72 -10.65 -8.57 1.76
CA TYR A 72 -10.87 -7.20 1.30
C TYR A 72 -11.87 -7.10 0.14
N ARG A 73 -11.85 -8.03 -0.83
CA ARG A 73 -12.83 -8.10 -1.92
C ARG A 73 -14.27 -8.16 -1.40
N ARG A 74 -14.53 -8.93 -0.33
CA ARG A 74 -15.86 -9.01 0.30
C ARG A 74 -16.34 -7.66 0.84
N VAL A 75 -15.44 -6.79 1.31
CA VAL A 75 -15.82 -5.45 1.81
C VAL A 75 -16.42 -4.62 0.69
N TYR A 76 -15.70 -4.44 -0.42
CA TYR A 76 -16.14 -3.53 -1.48
C TYR A 76 -17.18 -4.13 -2.43
N PHE A 77 -17.24 -5.45 -2.61
CA PHE A 77 -18.36 -6.09 -3.31
C PHE A 77 -19.63 -6.22 -2.45
N GLY A 78 -19.48 -6.37 -1.13
CA GLY A 78 -20.62 -6.50 -0.20
C GLY A 78 -21.20 -5.17 0.27
N ALA A 79 -20.36 -4.15 0.45
CA ALA A 79 -20.71 -2.81 0.93
C ALA A 79 -19.99 -1.69 0.13
N PRO A 80 -20.21 -1.56 -1.19
CA PRO A 80 -19.52 -0.57 -2.04
C PRO A 80 -19.71 0.88 -1.60
N ALA A 81 -20.79 1.21 -0.88
CA ALA A 81 -21.02 2.55 -0.33
C ALA A 81 -20.38 2.79 1.06
N SER A 82 -19.61 1.83 1.59
CA SER A 82 -18.94 1.97 2.90
C SER A 82 -17.69 2.84 2.81
N THR A 83 -17.41 3.55 3.90
CA THR A 83 -16.14 4.23 4.22
C THR A 83 -14.91 3.31 4.20
N LYS A 84 -15.10 1.99 4.04
CA LYS A 84 -14.04 0.99 3.91
C LYS A 84 -13.97 0.32 2.54
N ALA A 85 -14.83 0.68 1.58
CA ALA A 85 -14.80 0.10 0.24
C ALA A 85 -13.53 0.50 -0.54
N ASP A 86 -13.18 1.79 -0.56
CA ASP A 86 -12.01 2.28 -1.29
C ASP A 86 -10.64 1.89 -0.68
N PRO A 87 -10.38 1.91 0.65
CA PRO A 87 -9.15 1.33 1.20
C PRO A 87 -9.07 -0.19 0.99
N SER A 88 -10.20 -0.91 0.91
CA SER A 88 -10.19 -2.33 0.56
C SER A 88 -9.81 -2.56 -0.90
N ALA A 89 -10.35 -1.76 -1.82
CA ALA A 89 -9.99 -1.82 -3.23
C ALA A 89 -8.50 -1.47 -3.44
N PHE A 90 -7.94 -0.56 -2.65
CA PHE A 90 -6.52 -0.23 -2.62
C PHE A 90 -5.67 -1.38 -2.05
N ALA A 91 -6.04 -1.93 -0.89
CA ALA A 91 -5.32 -3.04 -0.27
C ALA A 91 -5.26 -4.30 -1.15
N VAL A 92 -6.28 -4.54 -2.00
CA VAL A 92 -6.24 -5.61 -3.01
C VAL A 92 -5.21 -5.32 -4.11
N ALA A 93 -5.02 -4.06 -4.52
CA ALA A 93 -4.00 -3.69 -5.49
C ALA A 93 -2.57 -3.81 -4.89
N ASP A 94 -2.37 -3.30 -3.67
CA ASP A 94 -1.12 -3.47 -2.90
C ASP A 94 -0.73 -4.95 -2.77
N LEU A 95 -1.69 -5.81 -2.41
CA LEU A 95 -1.42 -7.23 -2.19
C LEU A 95 -1.16 -7.96 -3.51
N LEU A 96 -1.82 -7.60 -4.62
CA LEU A 96 -1.50 -8.12 -5.94
C LEU A 96 -0.09 -7.69 -6.40
N LEU A 97 0.32 -6.46 -6.08
CA LEU A 97 1.67 -5.96 -6.33
C LEU A 97 2.73 -6.66 -5.46
N GLU A 98 2.48 -6.85 -4.16
CA GLU A 98 3.36 -7.60 -3.26
C GLU A 98 3.51 -9.05 -3.76
N MET A 99 2.41 -9.72 -4.16
CA MET A 99 2.47 -11.06 -4.74
C MET A 99 3.22 -11.10 -6.08
N GLY A 100 2.96 -10.15 -6.99
CA GLY A 100 3.59 -10.11 -8.32
C GLY A 100 5.10 -9.98 -8.22
N ARG A 101 5.58 -9.08 -7.36
CA ARG A 101 7.02 -8.92 -7.07
C ARG A 101 7.60 -10.10 -6.28
N HIS A 102 6.84 -10.72 -5.38
CA HIS A 102 7.34 -11.81 -4.55
C HIS A 102 7.44 -13.16 -5.28
N PHE A 103 6.54 -13.42 -6.23
CA PHE A 103 6.49 -14.68 -7.00
C PHE A 103 6.93 -14.54 -8.47
N ASP A 104 7.53 -13.40 -8.83
CA ASP A 104 7.99 -13.07 -10.20
C ASP A 104 6.90 -13.32 -11.27
N ASP A 105 5.72 -12.73 -11.05
CA ASP A 105 4.49 -13.04 -11.80
C ASP A 105 3.91 -11.79 -12.47
N GLU A 106 4.26 -11.62 -13.75
CA GLU A 106 3.77 -10.55 -14.61
C GLU A 106 2.24 -10.43 -14.64
N LYS A 107 1.50 -11.57 -14.53
CA LYS A 107 0.03 -11.56 -14.58
C LYS A 107 -0.56 -10.95 -13.31
N LEU A 108 0.10 -11.12 -12.16
CA LEU A 108 -0.29 -10.46 -10.92
C LEU A 108 0.08 -8.98 -10.92
N LEU A 109 1.17 -8.58 -11.58
CA LEU A 109 1.53 -7.18 -11.80
C LEU A 109 0.51 -6.45 -12.69
N HIS A 110 0.09 -7.05 -13.82
CA HIS A 110 -1.02 -6.51 -14.63
C HIS A 110 -2.34 -6.49 -13.83
N SER A 111 -2.63 -7.54 -13.04
CA SER A 111 -3.81 -7.57 -12.16
C SER A 111 -3.80 -6.44 -11.11
N ALA A 112 -2.62 -6.05 -10.59
CA ALA A 112 -2.48 -4.91 -9.69
C ALA A 112 -2.77 -3.58 -10.43
N VAL A 113 -2.27 -3.42 -11.65
CA VAL A 113 -2.58 -2.25 -12.51
C VAL A 113 -4.08 -2.14 -12.80
N ASP A 114 -4.73 -3.25 -13.16
CA ASP A 114 -6.18 -3.30 -13.39
C ASP A 114 -6.98 -2.96 -12.12
N GLN A 115 -6.53 -3.42 -10.94
CA GLN A 115 -7.16 -3.11 -9.66
C GLN A 115 -6.97 -1.64 -9.24
N TYR A 116 -5.80 -1.03 -9.49
CA TYR A 116 -5.60 0.41 -9.32
C TYR A 116 -6.47 1.22 -10.31
N GLY A 117 -6.65 0.72 -11.54
CA GLY A 117 -7.59 1.27 -12.53
C GLY A 117 -9.05 1.19 -12.08
N PHE A 118 -9.47 0.04 -11.53
CA PHE A 118 -10.77 -0.17 -10.90
C PHE A 118 -10.99 0.82 -9.75
N LEU A 119 -10.03 0.98 -8.83
CA LEU A 119 -10.15 1.96 -7.74
C LEU A 119 -10.37 3.38 -8.27
N ARG A 120 -9.60 3.81 -9.27
CA ARG A 120 -9.72 5.16 -9.85
C ARG A 120 -11.06 5.40 -10.57
N ARG A 121 -11.70 4.34 -11.07
CA ARG A 121 -12.96 4.40 -11.83
C ARG A 121 -14.20 4.28 -10.94
N GLU A 122 -14.24 3.29 -10.05
CA GLU A 122 -15.40 3.06 -9.16
C GLU A 122 -15.39 3.99 -7.93
N TYR A 123 -14.20 4.41 -7.47
CA TYR A 123 -14.03 5.27 -6.30
C TYR A 123 -13.30 6.59 -6.66
N PRO A 124 -13.82 7.40 -7.61
CA PRO A 124 -13.13 8.60 -8.10
C PRO A 124 -12.96 9.71 -7.04
N ALA A 125 -13.72 9.64 -5.93
CA ALA A 125 -13.56 10.52 -4.78
C ALA A 125 -12.46 10.05 -3.79
N SER A 126 -12.00 8.80 -3.88
CA SER A 126 -11.04 8.20 -2.96
C SER A 126 -9.72 8.98 -2.91
N LYS A 127 -9.15 9.15 -1.70
CA LYS A 127 -7.81 9.74 -1.53
C LYS A 127 -6.71 8.93 -2.24
N TYR A 128 -6.92 7.62 -2.41
CA TYR A 128 -5.94 6.71 -3.03
C TYR A 128 -5.83 6.88 -4.55
N ARG A 129 -6.74 7.63 -5.21
CA ARG A 129 -6.74 7.84 -6.67
C ARG A 129 -5.45 8.46 -7.24
N PHE A 130 -4.72 9.22 -6.42
CA PHE A 130 -3.44 9.83 -6.80
C PHE A 130 -2.36 8.75 -6.84
N GLU A 131 -2.14 8.11 -5.69
CA GLU A 131 -1.17 7.03 -5.48
C GLU A 131 -1.39 5.88 -6.47
N ALA A 132 -2.65 5.47 -6.68
CA ALA A 132 -3.02 4.44 -7.66
C ALA A 132 -2.59 4.76 -9.10
N LEU A 133 -2.61 6.02 -9.55
CA LEU A 133 -2.10 6.38 -10.89
C LEU A 133 -0.57 6.44 -10.91
N PHE A 134 0.04 6.96 -9.85
CA PHE A 134 1.50 7.04 -9.72
C PHE A 134 2.12 5.64 -9.71
N THR A 135 1.60 4.74 -8.88
CA THR A 135 2.09 3.36 -8.77
C THR A 135 1.80 2.52 -10.02
N VAL A 136 0.73 2.79 -10.80
CA VAL A 136 0.57 2.19 -12.14
C VAL A 136 1.70 2.60 -13.08
N ALA A 137 2.16 3.86 -13.02
CA ALA A 137 3.28 4.32 -13.81
C ALA A 137 4.61 3.69 -13.36
N GLU A 138 4.80 3.50 -12.04
CA GLU A 138 5.95 2.79 -11.47
C GLU A 138 5.97 1.31 -11.84
N ILE A 139 4.83 0.59 -11.80
CA ILE A 139 4.77 -0.82 -12.21
C ILE A 139 5.20 -0.98 -13.68
N TYR A 140 4.75 -0.09 -14.56
CA TYR A 140 5.20 -0.09 -15.95
C TYR A 140 6.68 0.31 -16.14
N LYS A 141 7.27 1.06 -15.20
CA LYS A 141 8.66 1.54 -15.26
C LYS A 141 9.64 0.49 -14.73
N ASP A 142 9.33 -0.04 -13.55
CA ASP A 142 10.27 -0.74 -12.68
C ASP A 142 10.03 -2.26 -12.65
N ASP A 143 8.82 -2.75 -12.98
CA ASP A 143 8.48 -4.18 -12.91
C ASP A 143 8.12 -4.83 -14.28
N LEU A 144 7.71 -4.04 -15.28
CA LEU A 144 7.19 -4.55 -16.57
C LEU A 144 7.98 -4.09 -17.84
N ASP A 145 9.20 -3.53 -17.68
CA ASP A 145 10.03 -2.83 -18.72
C ASP A 145 9.19 -2.22 -19.87
N SER A 146 8.17 -1.44 -19.49
CA SER A 146 7.18 -0.86 -20.39
C SER A 146 7.29 0.67 -20.38
N PRO A 147 8.46 1.26 -20.72
CA PRO A 147 8.74 2.68 -20.53
C PRO A 147 7.77 3.60 -21.27
N ALA A 148 7.17 3.15 -22.39
CA ALA A 148 6.13 3.88 -23.10
C ALA A 148 4.81 3.98 -22.29
N LYS A 149 4.40 2.89 -21.63
CA LYS A 149 3.21 2.88 -20.76
C LYS A 149 3.47 3.65 -19.46
N ALA A 150 4.66 3.49 -18.89
CA ALA A 150 5.11 4.27 -17.73
C ALA A 150 5.08 5.77 -18.00
N ARG A 151 5.67 6.19 -19.12
CA ARG A 151 5.65 7.58 -19.60
C ARG A 151 4.22 8.11 -19.71
N ALA A 152 3.35 7.40 -20.42
CA ALA A 152 1.96 7.82 -20.61
C ALA A 152 1.20 7.96 -19.27
N ALA A 153 1.47 7.08 -18.29
CA ALA A 153 0.86 7.14 -16.97
C ALA A 153 1.41 8.29 -16.10
N PHE A 154 2.72 8.58 -16.11
CA PHE A 154 3.28 9.76 -15.46
C PHE A 154 2.81 11.08 -16.13
N GLU A 155 2.70 11.10 -17.46
CA GLU A 155 2.13 12.25 -18.19
C GLU A 155 0.63 12.43 -17.87
N GLU A 156 -0.15 11.35 -17.71
CA GLU A 156 -1.52 11.45 -17.18
C GLU A 156 -1.53 11.99 -15.74
N PHE A 157 -0.61 11.55 -14.88
CA PHE A 157 -0.51 12.02 -13.50
C PHE A 157 -0.29 13.53 -13.44
N LEU A 158 0.71 14.04 -14.17
CA LEU A 158 1.00 15.47 -14.23
C LEU A 158 -0.17 16.28 -14.79
N ARG A 159 -0.86 15.77 -15.82
CA ARG A 159 -2.00 16.43 -16.45
C ARG A 159 -3.24 16.47 -15.55
N ARG A 160 -3.49 15.43 -14.74
CA ARG A 160 -4.64 15.38 -13.82
C ARG A 160 -4.37 16.03 -12.46
N TYR A 161 -3.13 15.96 -11.97
CA TYR A 161 -2.78 16.27 -10.59
C TYR A 161 -1.54 17.18 -10.45
N PRO A 162 -1.46 18.32 -11.18
CA PRO A 162 -0.26 19.16 -11.29
C PRO A 162 0.22 19.81 -9.98
N HIS A 163 -0.61 19.79 -8.93
CA HIS A 163 -0.31 20.34 -7.60
C HIS A 163 -0.26 19.26 -6.50
N ASN A 164 -0.20 17.98 -6.87
CA ASN A 164 0.03 16.89 -5.90
C ASN A 164 1.53 16.82 -5.53
N GLY A 165 1.85 16.40 -4.31
CA GLY A 165 3.26 16.26 -3.86
C GLY A 165 4.11 15.38 -4.77
N LEU A 166 3.54 14.28 -5.29
CA LEU A 166 4.22 13.34 -6.19
C LEU A 166 4.43 13.89 -7.62
N ALA A 167 4.05 15.15 -7.90
CA ALA A 167 4.19 15.74 -9.23
C ALA A 167 5.66 16.02 -9.60
N GLU A 168 6.54 16.32 -8.64
CA GLU A 168 7.97 16.46 -8.95
C GLU A 168 8.61 15.08 -9.18
N ASP A 169 8.23 14.06 -8.40
CA ASP A 169 8.70 12.68 -8.57
C ASP A 169 8.28 12.11 -9.94
N ALA A 170 7.07 12.43 -10.41
CA ALA A 170 6.61 12.06 -11.75
C ALA A 170 7.42 12.73 -12.87
N ARG A 171 7.86 13.99 -12.70
CA ARG A 171 8.78 14.65 -13.65
C ARG A 171 10.17 14.02 -13.60
N HIS A 172 10.68 13.67 -12.43
CA HIS A 172 11.96 12.99 -12.27
C HIS A 172 11.94 11.61 -12.97
N ALA A 173 10.90 10.81 -12.75
CA ALA A 173 10.72 9.52 -13.41
C ALA A 173 10.64 9.65 -14.94
N LEU A 174 9.99 10.69 -15.47
CA LEU A 174 10.00 10.99 -16.91
C LEU A 174 11.39 11.35 -17.44
N SER A 175 12.20 12.08 -16.67
CA SER A 175 13.61 12.34 -17.01
C SER A 175 14.39 11.02 -17.09
N GLU A 176 14.33 10.20 -16.04
CA GLU A 176 15.02 8.89 -15.99
C GLU A 176 14.65 7.99 -17.18
N ILE A 177 13.35 7.94 -17.54
CA ILE A 177 12.87 7.18 -18.71
C ILE A 177 13.46 7.74 -20.01
N SER A 178 13.45 9.07 -20.21
CA SER A 178 13.97 9.70 -21.43
C SER A 178 15.48 9.54 -21.59
N GLU A 179 16.23 9.59 -20.50
CA GLU A 179 17.67 9.31 -20.50
C GLU A 179 17.96 7.82 -20.74
N ALA A 180 17.19 6.91 -20.14
CA ALA A 180 17.34 5.47 -20.35
C ALA A 180 17.08 5.10 -21.81
N GLN A 181 16.04 5.68 -22.43
CA GLN A 181 15.78 5.58 -23.86
C GLN A 181 16.96 6.13 -24.68
N SER A 182 17.44 7.35 -24.39
CA SER A 182 18.58 7.96 -25.09
C SER A 182 19.86 7.12 -25.00
N ARG A 183 20.16 6.52 -23.83
CA ARG A 183 21.29 5.60 -23.62
C ARG A 183 21.10 4.29 -24.41
N ARG A 184 19.89 3.73 -24.42
CA ARG A 184 19.53 2.49 -25.15
C ARG A 184 19.67 2.68 -26.67
N ASP A 185 19.19 3.80 -27.21
CA ASP A 185 19.31 4.15 -28.63
C ASP A 185 20.77 4.35 -29.07
N GLU A 186 21.58 5.02 -28.24
CA GLU A 186 22.99 5.25 -28.54
C GLU A 186 23.81 3.94 -28.51
N LEU A 187 23.55 3.06 -27.55
CA LEU A 187 24.13 1.71 -27.54
C LEU A 187 23.74 0.90 -28.79
N ALA A 188 22.47 0.98 -29.22
CA ALA A 188 22.01 0.32 -30.44
C ALA A 188 22.70 0.85 -31.71
N ARG A 189 22.93 2.17 -31.81
CA ARG A 189 23.71 2.78 -32.89
C ARG A 189 25.16 2.29 -32.91
N GLN A 190 25.81 2.24 -31.75
CA GLN A 190 27.20 1.79 -31.63
C GLN A 190 27.35 0.31 -31.98
N GLN A 191 26.42 -0.55 -31.56
CA GLN A 191 26.36 -1.96 -31.97
C GLN A 191 26.14 -2.10 -33.49
N GLY A 192 25.22 -1.33 -34.06
CA GLY A 192 24.97 -1.28 -35.51
C GLY A 192 26.20 -0.86 -36.31
N ALA A 193 26.91 0.18 -35.85
CA ALA A 193 28.15 0.66 -36.46
C ALA A 193 29.26 -0.41 -36.43
N ARG A 194 29.52 -1.02 -35.26
CA ARG A 194 30.50 -2.11 -35.12
C ARG A 194 30.16 -3.31 -36.02
N ARG A 195 28.88 -3.70 -36.10
CA ARG A 195 28.42 -4.79 -36.98
C ARG A 195 28.63 -4.47 -38.46
N ALA A 196 28.39 -3.22 -38.87
CA ALA A 196 28.65 -2.77 -40.23
C ALA A 196 30.15 -2.72 -40.56
N GLU A 197 31.00 -2.30 -39.62
CA GLU A 197 32.46 -2.30 -39.77
C GLU A 197 33.01 -3.71 -39.92
N LEU A 198 32.63 -4.64 -39.04
CA LEU A 198 33.02 -6.05 -39.10
C LEU A 198 32.60 -6.69 -40.45
N SER A 199 31.39 -6.39 -40.94
CA SER A 199 30.91 -6.87 -42.25
C SER A 199 31.74 -6.33 -43.42
N ARG A 200 32.16 -5.06 -43.37
CA ARG A 200 33.08 -4.47 -44.36
C ARG A 200 34.46 -5.13 -44.31
N LYS A 201 35.01 -5.35 -43.11
CA LYS A 201 36.32 -5.99 -42.90
C LYS A 201 36.33 -7.43 -43.41
N ALA A 202 35.26 -8.20 -43.15
CA ALA A 202 35.09 -9.55 -43.67
C ALA A 202 35.05 -9.59 -45.21
N LYS A 203 34.28 -8.68 -45.85
CA LYS A 203 34.25 -8.59 -47.32
C LYS A 203 35.60 -8.22 -47.93
N ASN A 204 36.36 -7.31 -47.30
CA ASN A 204 37.69 -6.94 -47.81
C ASN A 204 38.73 -8.07 -47.67
N ASN A 205 38.63 -8.92 -46.64
CA ASN A 205 39.51 -10.07 -46.47
C ASN A 205 39.16 -11.25 -47.41
N SER A 206 37.96 -11.29 -47.99
CA SER A 206 37.51 -12.35 -48.93
C SER A 206 38.31 -12.44 -50.24
N GLY A 207 39.32 -11.59 -50.44
CA GLY A 207 40.13 -11.54 -51.66
C GLY A 207 41.51 -12.22 -51.59
N LYS A 208 41.91 -12.87 -50.49
CA LYS A 208 43.27 -13.42 -50.38
C LYS A 208 43.43 -14.68 -49.51
N VAL A 209 43.94 -15.73 -50.18
CA VAL A 209 44.53 -16.99 -49.65
C VAL A 209 43.54 -18.05 -49.14
N SER A 210 43.91 -19.29 -49.45
CA SER A 210 43.26 -20.56 -49.17
C SER A 210 44.12 -21.45 -48.27
N GLY A 211 43.49 -22.21 -47.35
CA GLY A 211 44.03 -23.46 -46.81
C GLY A 211 44.54 -23.43 -45.35
N HIS A 212 44.61 -24.64 -44.78
CA HIS A 212 45.11 -25.04 -43.47
C HIS A 212 44.34 -24.56 -42.21
N ASP A 213 43.40 -25.41 -41.78
CA ASP A 213 43.49 -26.29 -40.58
C ASP A 213 43.83 -25.77 -39.17
N ASP A 214 43.30 -26.55 -38.23
CA ASP A 214 43.59 -26.72 -36.79
C ASP A 214 43.18 -25.67 -35.72
N ALA A 215 42.31 -26.20 -34.84
CA ALA A 215 42.33 -26.16 -33.37
C ALA A 215 42.09 -24.84 -32.58
N ASP A 216 41.16 -24.97 -31.63
CA ASP A 216 41.22 -24.59 -30.21
C ASP A 216 42.16 -23.45 -29.78
N ASP A 217 41.58 -22.45 -29.10
CA ASP A 217 42.01 -22.20 -27.71
C ASP A 217 40.85 -21.68 -26.83
N ASP A 218 41.01 -21.84 -25.52
CA ASP A 218 40.08 -21.45 -24.45
C ASP A 218 40.40 -20.04 -23.92
N ASP A 219 39.37 -19.24 -23.60
CA ASP A 219 39.49 -18.21 -22.56
C ASP A 219 38.13 -17.73 -21.99
N SER A 220 38.18 -17.33 -20.72
CA SER A 220 37.36 -16.29 -20.10
C SER A 220 35.92 -16.64 -19.76
N ALA A 221 35.82 -17.57 -18.81
CA ALA A 221 34.69 -17.71 -17.89
C ALA A 221 34.26 -16.33 -17.31
N SER A 222 33.01 -15.95 -17.54
CA SER A 222 32.43 -14.68 -17.10
C SER A 222 32.12 -14.66 -15.59
N SER A 223 33.15 -14.50 -14.76
CA SER A 223 32.98 -14.18 -13.34
C SER A 223 32.53 -12.72 -13.16
N GLU A 224 31.21 -12.50 -13.19
CA GLU A 224 30.62 -11.18 -12.91
C GLU A 224 30.87 -10.74 -11.46
N ILE A 225 31.99 -10.06 -11.21
CA ILE A 225 32.14 -9.25 -9.99
C ILE A 225 31.25 -8.02 -10.15
N LYS A 226 30.02 -8.12 -9.61
CA LYS A 226 29.01 -7.05 -9.67
C LYS A 226 29.47 -5.81 -8.89
N HIS A 227 29.99 -4.83 -9.62
CA HIS A 227 30.36 -3.53 -9.06
C HIS A 227 29.13 -2.73 -8.62
N GLY A 228 28.91 -2.66 -7.30
CA GLY A 228 28.35 -1.46 -6.65
C GLY A 228 26.92 -1.04 -7.05
N SER A 229 26.04 -1.96 -7.41
CA SER A 229 24.60 -1.64 -7.51
C SER A 229 24.07 -1.22 -6.13
N LEU A 230 23.47 -0.04 -6.01
CA LEU A 230 22.83 0.42 -4.77
C LEU A 230 21.58 -0.40 -4.47
N SER A 231 21.37 -0.79 -3.20
CA SER A 231 20.13 -1.46 -2.77
C SER A 231 18.96 -0.49 -2.83
N ARG A 232 17.87 -0.82 -3.55
CA ARG A 232 16.65 -0.01 -3.49
C ARG A 232 15.93 -0.26 -2.17
N VAL A 233 15.58 0.81 -1.47
CA VAL A 233 14.61 0.81 -0.37
C VAL A 233 13.23 0.88 -1.01
N THR A 234 12.50 -0.23 -1.02
CA THR A 234 11.29 -0.41 -1.85
C THR A 234 9.99 -0.13 -1.12
N GLY A 235 9.96 -0.33 0.20
CA GLY A 235 8.77 -0.19 1.02
C GLY A 235 9.07 0.22 2.47
N ILE A 236 8.07 0.81 3.11
CA ILE A 236 8.03 1.06 4.56
C ILE A 236 6.71 0.50 5.05
N ARG A 237 6.79 -0.46 5.96
CA ARG A 237 5.64 -1.06 6.64
C ARG A 237 5.79 -0.80 8.14
N HIS A 238 4.69 -0.50 8.82
CA HIS A 238 4.68 -0.33 10.26
C HIS A 238 3.44 -1.00 10.85
N TRP A 239 3.57 -1.51 12.08
CA TRP A 239 2.48 -2.08 12.84
C TRP A 239 2.73 -1.89 14.32
N SER A 240 1.64 -1.63 15.06
CA SER A 240 1.69 -1.16 16.45
C SER A 240 0.80 -2.05 17.32
N THR A 241 1.33 -2.51 18.45
CA THR A 241 0.60 -3.17 19.53
C THR A 241 0.63 -2.27 20.77
N PRO A 242 -0.17 -2.56 21.83
CA PRO A 242 -0.12 -1.79 23.07
C PRO A 242 1.26 -1.72 23.74
N ASP A 243 2.15 -2.67 23.44
CA ASP A 243 3.45 -2.85 24.11
C ASP A 243 4.66 -2.45 23.23
N HIS A 244 4.49 -2.41 21.90
CA HIS A 244 5.56 -2.09 20.97
C HIS A 244 5.08 -1.66 19.57
N THR A 245 5.92 -0.88 18.89
CA THR A 245 5.79 -0.58 17.46
C THR A 245 6.91 -1.30 16.71
N ARG A 246 6.61 -1.98 15.61
CA ARG A 246 7.62 -2.53 14.71
C ARG A 246 7.50 -1.89 13.33
N VAL A 247 8.62 -1.36 12.85
CA VAL A 247 8.80 -0.81 11.50
C VAL A 247 9.66 -1.80 10.71
N ALA A 248 9.22 -2.16 9.51
CA ALA A 248 10.03 -2.86 8.52
C ALA A 248 10.33 -1.92 7.35
N VAL A 249 11.62 -1.80 7.05
CA VAL A 249 12.15 -1.12 5.86
C VAL A 249 12.51 -2.21 4.88
N ASP A 250 11.80 -2.30 3.76
CA ASP A 250 11.97 -3.35 2.76
C ASP A 250 13.10 -2.99 1.78
N LEU A 251 13.97 -3.96 1.49
CA LEU A 251 15.26 -3.80 0.79
C LEU A 251 15.45 -4.89 -0.26
N GLU A 252 16.10 -4.58 -1.38
CA GLU A 252 16.43 -5.59 -2.41
C GLU A 252 17.57 -6.52 -1.99
N GLN A 253 18.63 -5.97 -1.39
CA GLN A 253 19.82 -6.69 -0.94
C GLN A 253 20.23 -6.27 0.49
N LYS A 254 21.17 -7.01 1.09
CA LYS A 254 21.74 -6.70 2.41
C LYS A 254 22.33 -5.29 2.42
N VAL A 255 22.06 -4.54 3.48
CA VAL A 255 22.52 -3.17 3.69
C VAL A 255 23.13 -3.03 5.08
N GLU A 256 24.23 -2.27 5.19
CA GLU A 256 24.72 -1.77 6.48
C GLU A 256 23.92 -0.54 6.91
N PHE A 257 23.56 -0.44 8.18
CA PHE A 257 22.91 0.74 8.74
C PHE A 257 23.69 1.31 9.92
N GLN A 258 23.63 2.63 10.09
CA GLN A 258 24.11 3.32 11.29
C GLN A 258 22.94 4.02 11.97
N SER A 259 22.72 3.78 13.26
CA SER A 259 21.64 4.41 14.04
C SER A 259 22.16 5.45 15.03
N GLN A 260 21.43 6.55 15.20
CA GLN A 260 21.73 7.59 16.17
C GLN A 260 20.45 8.25 16.72
N ARG A 261 20.45 8.56 18.02
CA ARG A 261 19.39 9.32 18.69
C ARG A 261 19.71 10.82 18.68
N ILE A 262 18.69 11.66 18.55
CA ILE A 262 18.72 13.11 18.71
C ILE A 262 17.62 13.47 19.71
N ASP A 263 17.94 14.28 20.71
CA ASP A 263 16.94 14.81 21.65
C ASP A 263 16.36 16.15 21.15
N HIS A 264 15.14 16.48 21.57
CA HIS A 264 14.44 17.76 21.32
C HIS A 264 14.28 18.20 19.84
N PRO A 265 13.21 17.78 19.14
CA PRO A 265 12.30 16.68 19.48
C PRO A 265 12.98 15.32 19.33
N TYR A 266 12.60 14.40 20.22
CA TYR A 266 13.15 13.04 20.33
C TYR A 266 12.98 12.25 19.03
N ARG A 267 14.11 11.93 18.41
CA ARG A 267 14.19 11.23 17.13
C ARG A 267 15.27 10.17 17.16
N ILE A 268 15.04 9.08 16.44
CA ILE A 268 16.06 8.08 16.11
C ILE A 268 16.15 8.06 14.59
N PHE A 269 17.35 8.20 14.02
CA PHE A 269 17.55 8.07 12.58
C PHE A 269 18.45 6.88 12.25
N PHE A 270 18.19 6.28 11.09
CA PHE A 270 18.88 5.12 10.55
C PHE A 270 19.41 5.48 9.15
N ASP A 271 20.73 5.58 9.04
CA ASP A 271 21.46 5.84 7.79
C ASP A 271 21.79 4.51 7.11
N LEU A 272 21.09 4.22 6.02
CA LEU A 272 21.23 3.00 5.20
C LEU A 272 22.32 3.23 4.13
N ARG A 273 23.45 2.53 4.23
CA ARG A 273 24.58 2.66 3.30
C ARG A 273 24.31 1.96 1.97
N ASP A 274 24.91 2.49 0.91
CA ASP A 274 24.84 1.97 -0.45
C ASP A 274 23.39 1.73 -0.92
N THR A 275 22.52 2.71 -0.62
CA THR A 275 21.08 2.65 -0.94
C THR A 275 20.57 3.79 -1.80
N ARG A 276 19.55 3.46 -2.61
CA ARG A 276 18.67 4.41 -3.28
C ARG A 276 17.25 4.26 -2.73
N LEU A 277 16.56 5.36 -2.47
CA LEU A 277 15.14 5.34 -2.13
C LEU A 277 14.29 5.10 -3.39
N ALA A 278 13.32 4.19 -3.34
CA ALA A 278 12.34 4.06 -4.41
C ALA A 278 11.47 5.31 -4.52
N SER A 279 11.03 5.67 -5.73
CA SER A 279 10.17 6.83 -5.98
C SER A 279 8.88 6.78 -5.14
N THR A 280 8.33 5.58 -4.92
CA THR A 280 7.23 5.26 -3.99
C THR A 280 7.36 5.85 -2.58
N LEU A 281 8.57 6.19 -2.12
CA LEU A 281 8.86 6.62 -0.75
C LEU A 281 9.48 8.02 -0.66
N VAL A 282 9.84 8.65 -1.78
CA VAL A 282 10.40 10.01 -1.78
C VAL A 282 9.36 10.97 -1.21
N GLY A 283 9.79 11.82 -0.26
CA GLY A 283 8.91 12.79 0.40
C GLY A 283 7.85 12.19 1.34
N LYS A 284 7.67 10.86 1.42
CA LYS A 284 6.64 10.26 2.26
C LYS A 284 6.98 10.36 3.75
N SER A 285 5.98 10.77 4.51
CA SER A 285 5.91 10.56 5.95
C SER A 285 4.67 9.77 6.31
N PHE A 286 4.80 8.87 7.27
CA PHE A 286 3.72 8.07 7.81
C PHE A 286 3.44 8.60 9.22
N ASP A 287 2.27 9.21 9.41
CA ASP A 287 1.70 9.48 10.73
C ASP A 287 1.28 8.14 11.35
N VAL A 288 1.70 7.89 12.59
CA VAL A 288 1.46 6.62 13.31
C VAL A 288 0.74 6.88 14.64
N ASP A 289 1.23 7.87 15.40
CA ASP A 289 0.65 8.36 16.66
C ASP A 289 0.17 7.27 17.65
N ASP A 290 0.95 6.19 17.78
CA ASP A 290 0.63 5.03 18.64
C ASP A 290 1.10 5.16 20.10
N GLY A 291 1.78 6.26 20.43
CA GLY A 291 2.34 6.56 21.75
C GLY A 291 3.85 6.36 21.84
N PHE A 292 4.43 5.36 21.17
CA PHE A 292 5.89 5.14 21.15
C PHE A 292 6.53 5.78 19.91
N LEU A 293 5.82 5.71 18.77
CA LEU A 293 6.17 6.26 17.47
C LEU A 293 5.07 7.23 17.01
N LYS A 294 5.45 8.48 16.77
CA LYS A 294 4.55 9.55 16.31
C LYS A 294 4.55 9.61 14.79
N LYS A 295 5.75 9.64 14.19
CA LYS A 295 5.92 9.78 12.74
C LYS A 295 7.16 9.08 12.21
N ILE A 296 7.01 8.40 11.08
CA ILE A 296 8.11 7.92 10.24
C ILE A 296 8.31 8.93 9.10
N ARG A 297 9.54 9.31 8.78
CA ARG A 297 9.90 10.01 7.54
C ARG A 297 11.00 9.25 6.83
N VAL A 298 10.97 9.20 5.50
CA VAL A 298 12.07 8.63 4.72
C VAL A 298 12.50 9.59 3.61
N ALA A 299 13.80 9.74 3.44
CA ALA A 299 14.38 10.58 2.39
C ALA A 299 15.73 10.01 1.93
N GLN A 300 16.08 10.27 0.67
CA GLN A 300 17.47 10.17 0.22
C GLN A 300 18.24 11.30 0.92
N PHE A 301 19.11 10.99 1.88
CA PHE A 301 19.87 11.98 2.64
C PHE A 301 21.07 12.49 1.84
N GLN A 302 21.76 11.57 1.16
CA GLN A 302 22.85 11.83 0.21
C GLN A 302 22.80 10.78 -0.91
N PRO A 303 23.44 10.99 -2.08
CA PRO A 303 23.61 9.92 -3.07
C PRO A 303 24.21 8.66 -2.42
N GLY A 304 23.58 7.51 -2.64
CA GLY A 304 23.99 6.24 -2.01
C GLY A 304 23.64 6.11 -0.51
N ARG A 305 22.92 7.07 0.10
CA ARG A 305 22.47 6.98 1.49
C ARG A 305 21.04 7.43 1.72
N THR A 306 20.17 6.47 2.05
CA THR A 306 18.80 6.71 2.52
C THR A 306 18.82 6.94 4.03
N ARG A 307 18.01 7.87 4.54
CA ARG A 307 17.76 8.08 5.97
C ARG A 307 16.30 7.83 6.30
N VAL A 308 16.06 6.90 7.21
CA VAL A 308 14.76 6.70 7.89
C VAL A 308 14.83 7.45 9.22
N VAL A 309 13.86 8.34 9.48
CA VAL A 309 13.75 9.12 10.73
C VAL A 309 12.47 8.72 11.45
N LEU A 310 12.60 8.34 12.71
CA LEU A 310 11.50 7.96 13.60
C LEU A 310 11.37 9.04 14.67
N GLU A 311 10.28 9.80 14.66
CA GLU A 311 9.88 10.72 15.73
C GLU A 311 9.21 9.90 16.83
N VAL A 312 9.88 9.79 17.97
CA VAL A 312 9.53 8.85 19.06
C VAL A 312 9.20 9.60 20.34
N ASP A 313 8.75 8.87 21.37
CA ASP A 313 8.68 9.43 22.71
C ASP A 313 10.01 9.43 23.48
N LYS A 314 10.11 10.31 24.49
CA LYS A 314 11.30 10.55 25.32
C LYS A 314 11.95 9.27 25.82
N PHE A 315 11.14 8.31 26.29
CA PHE A 315 11.60 7.07 26.92
C PHE A 315 11.58 5.86 26.00
N ALA A 316 11.28 6.03 24.71
CA ALA A 316 11.27 4.94 23.74
C ALA A 316 12.67 4.31 23.59
N GLN A 317 12.76 3.00 23.80
CA GLN A 317 13.92 2.17 23.50
C GLN A 317 13.75 1.51 22.13
N TYR A 318 14.84 1.06 21.50
CA TYR A 318 14.75 0.37 20.21
C TYR A 318 15.71 -0.83 20.08
N SER A 319 15.29 -1.80 19.27
CA SER A 319 16.12 -2.88 18.72
C SER A 319 16.11 -2.76 17.20
N ALA A 320 17.20 -3.10 16.52
CA ALA A 320 17.28 -3.01 15.06
C ALA A 320 18.17 -4.11 14.46
N PHE A 321 17.67 -4.81 13.45
CA PHE A 321 18.37 -5.95 12.83
C PHE A 321 17.89 -6.18 11.39
N VAL A 322 18.78 -6.69 10.53
CA VAL A 322 18.45 -7.02 9.13
C VAL A 322 18.11 -8.50 9.02
N LEU A 323 16.92 -8.80 8.52
CA LEU A 323 16.51 -10.17 8.14
C LEU A 323 16.70 -10.36 6.62
N PRO A 324 17.14 -11.55 6.16
CA PRO A 324 17.15 -11.91 4.74
C PRO A 324 15.77 -12.41 4.26
N ASN A 325 15.67 -12.64 2.95
CA ASN A 325 14.61 -13.38 2.26
C ASN A 325 13.16 -12.90 2.54
N PRO A 326 12.72 -11.79 1.93
CA PRO A 326 13.51 -10.75 1.25
C PRO A 326 14.24 -9.88 2.28
N TYR A 327 15.24 -9.11 1.85
CA TYR A 327 15.99 -8.27 2.78
C TYR A 327 15.09 -7.18 3.39
N ARG A 328 15.20 -7.01 4.71
CA ARG A 328 14.45 -6.00 5.45
C ARG A 328 15.16 -5.60 6.73
N LEU A 329 15.33 -4.30 6.96
CA LEU A 329 15.71 -3.77 8.26
C LEU A 329 14.46 -3.70 9.14
N ILE A 330 14.42 -4.52 10.18
CA ILE A 330 13.40 -4.48 11.22
C ILE A 330 13.89 -3.54 12.32
N ILE A 331 13.02 -2.63 12.76
CA ILE A 331 13.23 -1.71 13.88
C ILE A 331 12.05 -1.87 14.82
N GLU A 332 12.32 -2.33 16.04
CA GLU A 332 11.32 -2.49 17.11
C GLU A 332 11.49 -1.35 18.10
N ILE A 333 10.38 -0.77 18.55
CA ILE A 333 10.33 0.38 19.47
C ILE A 333 9.44 0.00 20.65
N HIS A 334 9.95 0.19 21.86
CA HIS A 334 9.27 -0.20 23.09
C HIS A 334 9.21 0.95 24.09
N GLY A 335 8.12 1.03 24.85
CA GLY A 335 8.05 1.83 26.07
C GLY A 335 9.03 1.34 27.13
N LYS A 336 9.36 2.20 28.11
CA LYS A 336 10.27 1.84 29.22
C LYS A 336 9.51 1.19 30.40
N GLU A 337 8.73 0.15 30.12
CA GLU A 337 8.17 -0.76 31.11
C GLU A 337 7.95 -2.14 30.47
N GLY A 338 8.06 -3.23 31.23
CA GLY A 338 7.89 -4.60 30.70
C GLY A 338 9.14 -5.29 30.12
N GLY A 339 10.36 -4.88 30.50
CA GLY A 339 11.61 -5.46 29.99
C GLY A 339 11.87 -6.93 30.36
N LYS A 340 11.32 -7.88 29.59
CA LYS A 340 11.69 -9.31 29.58
C LYS A 340 11.56 -9.94 28.19
N LEU A 341 12.68 -10.07 27.46
CA LEU A 341 12.86 -11.20 26.56
C LEU A 341 14.34 -11.58 26.38
N ALA A 342 14.60 -12.90 26.45
CA ALA A 342 15.78 -13.66 26.04
C ALA A 342 17.14 -12.94 25.86
N THR A 343 17.98 -12.99 26.89
CA THR A 343 19.44 -13.00 26.69
C THR A 343 19.91 -14.40 26.27
N THR A 344 20.19 -14.63 25.00
CA THR A 344 21.03 -15.75 24.55
C THR A 344 22.45 -15.25 24.26
N LYS A 345 23.45 -15.92 24.85
CA LYS A 345 24.82 -15.42 24.93
C LYS A 345 25.70 -16.07 23.87
N GLY A 346 26.19 -15.28 22.92
CA GLY A 346 27.21 -15.66 21.94
C GLY A 346 28.09 -14.46 21.61
N ALA A 347 29.41 -14.63 21.67
CA ALA A 347 30.40 -13.60 21.33
C ALA A 347 30.82 -13.78 19.83
N ASP A 348 31.54 -12.87 19.17
CA ASP A 348 32.49 -11.89 19.69
C ASP A 348 32.55 -10.56 18.90
N ALA A 349 33.36 -9.64 19.44
CA ALA A 349 33.78 -8.28 19.04
C ALA A 349 33.98 -7.96 17.51
N VAL A 350 34.16 -6.72 17.03
CA VAL A 350 34.95 -5.56 17.53
C VAL A 350 34.47 -4.22 16.92
N ALA A 351 34.37 -3.15 17.73
CA ALA A 351 34.69 -1.75 17.36
C ALA A 351 34.88 -0.91 18.64
N LYS A 352 35.71 0.16 18.63
CA LYS A 352 36.24 0.79 19.86
C LYS A 352 36.23 2.33 19.85
N ALA A 353 36.02 2.86 21.06
CA ALA A 353 36.24 4.20 21.65
C ALA A 353 37.49 5.00 21.15
N PRO A 354 37.72 6.31 21.48
CA PRO A 354 37.36 6.92 22.80
C PRO A 354 37.12 8.45 22.96
N ASP A 355 36.79 8.80 24.23
CA ASP A 355 37.10 10.03 25.00
C ASP A 355 36.45 11.41 24.65
N GLU A 356 36.38 12.40 25.56
CA GLU A 356 37.02 12.53 26.89
C GLU A 356 36.17 13.21 28.00
N SER A 357 36.33 12.71 29.24
CA SER A 357 36.28 13.35 30.59
C SER A 357 35.61 14.72 30.86
N LYS A 358 34.78 14.80 31.93
CA LYS A 358 35.21 15.41 33.22
C LYS A 358 34.33 15.08 34.45
N SER A 359 34.88 15.35 35.64
CA SER A 359 34.41 14.91 36.97
C SER A 359 34.45 16.05 38.00
N GLY A 360 33.68 15.93 39.10
CA GLY A 360 33.77 16.81 40.28
C GLY A 360 32.56 16.71 41.24
N ASN A 361 32.79 16.36 42.50
CA ASN A 361 31.81 16.32 43.62
C ASN A 361 32.57 16.13 44.96
N PRO A 362 31.90 16.20 46.14
CA PRO A 362 31.42 17.37 46.88
C PRO A 362 32.44 17.80 47.98
N PRO A 363 32.06 18.65 48.97
CA PRO A 363 31.41 18.17 50.23
C PRO A 363 30.25 19.12 50.68
N GLU A 364 29.62 19.08 51.86
CA GLU A 364 29.79 18.27 53.09
C GLU A 364 28.41 17.88 53.71
N LEU A 365 28.10 18.28 54.95
CA LEU A 365 26.98 17.82 55.81
C LEU A 365 26.41 18.93 56.72
N ASP A 366 25.16 18.79 57.17
CA ASP A 366 24.75 18.99 58.58
C ASP A 366 23.35 18.39 58.83
N ASP A 367 23.14 17.80 60.01
CA ASP A 367 21.95 17.02 60.45
C ASP A 367 21.85 17.18 62.00
N PRO A 368 20.67 17.17 62.67
CA PRO A 368 20.07 15.86 62.99
C PRO A 368 18.53 15.80 63.21
N ASP A 369 17.93 14.65 62.88
CA ASP A 369 16.68 14.08 63.45
C ASP A 369 16.94 13.52 64.88
N PRO A 370 15.96 13.42 65.83
CA PRO A 370 15.02 12.27 65.82
C PRO A 370 13.61 12.48 66.45
N GLU A 371 12.58 11.81 65.91
CA GLU A 371 11.83 10.85 66.75
C GLU A 371 11.17 9.70 65.96
N VAL A 372 11.44 8.46 66.38
CA VAL A 372 10.95 7.23 65.75
C VAL A 372 9.92 6.54 66.64
N LYS A 373 8.76 6.14 66.08
CA LYS A 373 7.93 5.04 66.63
C LYS A 373 7.46 4.09 65.52
N THR A 374 7.22 2.83 65.89
CA THR A 374 7.36 1.64 65.02
C THR A 374 6.10 0.75 65.03
N SER A 375 6.20 -0.44 64.39
CA SER A 375 5.34 -1.63 64.62
C SER A 375 3.95 -1.63 63.94
N THR A 376 3.39 -2.74 63.42
CA THR A 376 3.88 -4.10 63.06
C THR A 376 2.92 -4.72 62.01
N ALA A 377 3.34 -5.77 61.28
CA ALA A 377 2.53 -6.50 60.29
C ALA A 377 1.36 -7.34 60.88
N GLY A 378 0.36 -7.69 60.06
CA GLY A 378 -0.88 -8.36 60.50
C GLY A 378 -1.74 -9.07 59.43
N THR A 379 -1.14 -9.97 58.65
CA THR A 379 -1.70 -11.21 58.04
C THR A 379 -3.23 -11.43 57.91
N LEU A 380 -3.68 -11.56 56.64
CA LEU A 380 -4.81 -12.39 56.11
C LEU A 380 -6.20 -12.39 56.79
N THR A 381 -7.26 -12.22 55.97
CA THR A 381 -8.24 -13.30 55.69
C THR A 381 -9.15 -13.02 54.49
N ARG A 382 -9.79 -14.07 53.95
CA ARG A 382 -10.76 -14.06 52.84
C ARG A 382 -12.09 -14.61 53.36
N ALA A 383 -13.21 -13.96 53.02
CA ALA A 383 -14.56 -14.50 53.16
C ALA A 383 -15.49 -13.94 52.05
N GLU A 384 -16.54 -14.69 51.69
CA GLU A 384 -17.42 -14.42 50.56
C GLU A 384 -18.84 -14.08 51.00
N ALA A 385 -19.52 -13.17 50.29
CA ALA A 385 -20.98 -13.05 50.26
C ALA A 385 -21.44 -12.36 48.96
N LYS A 386 -22.67 -12.62 48.51
CA LYS A 386 -23.20 -12.18 47.21
C LYS A 386 -24.37 -11.18 47.32
N SER A 387 -24.50 -10.35 46.28
CA SER A 387 -25.77 -9.98 45.61
C SER A 387 -26.86 -9.22 46.38
N VAL A 388 -27.02 -7.94 46.03
CA VAL A 388 -28.33 -7.31 45.76
C VAL A 388 -28.20 -6.45 44.49
N SER A 389 -29.28 -6.30 43.71
CA SER A 389 -29.34 -5.42 42.51
C SER A 389 -30.66 -4.61 42.51
N PRO A 390 -30.90 -3.70 41.55
CA PRO A 390 -30.91 -2.25 41.78
C PRO A 390 -32.31 -1.64 42.04
N PRO A 391 -32.38 -0.40 42.56
CA PRO A 391 -33.58 0.44 42.47
C PRO A 391 -33.72 1.08 41.07
N ALA A 392 -34.94 1.50 40.71
CA ALA A 392 -35.26 2.03 39.39
C ALA A 392 -36.20 3.24 39.41
N VAL A 393 -35.98 4.16 38.46
CA VAL A 393 -36.94 5.14 37.87
C VAL A 393 -37.62 6.18 38.78
N ALA A 394 -37.47 7.46 38.40
CA ALA A 394 -38.42 8.55 38.68
C ALA A 394 -38.44 9.58 37.51
N LYS A 395 -39.41 10.50 37.52
CA LYS A 395 -39.65 11.60 36.55
C LYS A 395 -40.30 12.81 37.29
N SER A 396 -40.73 13.95 36.73
CA SER A 396 -40.90 14.51 35.36
C SER A 396 -40.74 16.07 35.43
N GLU A 397 -40.96 16.96 34.44
CA GLU A 397 -41.25 16.98 32.97
C GLU A 397 -40.58 18.29 32.39
N PRO A 398 -40.80 18.78 31.13
CA PRO A 398 -39.90 19.75 30.48
C PRO A 398 -40.39 21.22 30.41
N LEU A 399 -39.56 22.12 29.87
CA LEU A 399 -40.00 23.39 29.28
C LEU A 399 -39.28 23.76 27.96
N LEU A 400 -40.10 24.19 27.00
CA LEU A 400 -39.87 25.17 25.93
C LEU A 400 -38.77 24.94 24.87
N ALA A 401 -39.23 24.90 23.61
CA ALA A 401 -38.44 25.14 22.40
C ALA A 401 -38.81 26.50 21.78
N THR A 402 -38.00 27.00 20.85
CA THR A 402 -38.29 28.21 20.05
C THR A 402 -38.01 27.97 18.56
N ASP A 403 -38.82 28.60 17.70
CA ASP A 403 -38.81 28.41 16.25
C ASP A 403 -37.53 28.89 15.55
N VAL A 404 -37.08 28.13 14.55
CA VAL A 404 -36.27 28.65 13.44
C VAL A 404 -36.94 28.31 12.11
N LYS A 405 -37.09 29.34 11.28
CA LYS A 405 -37.96 29.35 10.10
C LYS A 405 -37.29 28.70 8.89
N LYS A 406 -38.01 27.80 8.19
CA LYS A 406 -37.53 27.12 6.98
C LYS A 406 -37.54 28.05 5.77
N THR A 407 -36.40 28.65 5.44
CA THR A 407 -36.24 29.49 4.24
C THR A 407 -35.91 28.63 3.01
N VAL A 408 -36.73 28.73 1.97
CA VAL A 408 -36.47 28.14 0.64
C VAL A 408 -35.72 29.17 -0.21
N VAL A 409 -34.71 28.73 -0.95
CA VAL A 409 -34.00 29.53 -1.96
C VAL A 409 -34.16 28.83 -3.31
N PRO A 410 -34.61 29.52 -4.39
CA PRO A 410 -34.73 28.92 -5.72
C PRO A 410 -33.34 28.72 -6.36
N GLY A 411 -33.22 27.72 -7.23
CA GLY A 411 -31.95 27.34 -7.86
C GLY A 411 -31.61 28.12 -9.14
N ASN A 412 -30.53 27.71 -9.79
CA ASN A 412 -30.21 28.06 -11.18
C ASN A 412 -29.59 26.81 -11.87
N PRO A 413 -29.73 26.63 -13.20
CA PRO A 413 -29.61 25.32 -13.83
C PRO A 413 -28.19 24.93 -14.27
N SER A 414 -27.97 23.62 -14.42
CA SER A 414 -26.79 23.05 -15.09
C SER A 414 -26.72 23.46 -16.57
N PRO A 415 -25.52 23.68 -17.14
CA PRO A 415 -25.38 24.04 -18.54
C PRO A 415 -25.70 22.86 -19.47
N VAL A 416 -26.68 23.04 -20.35
CA VAL A 416 -26.98 22.09 -21.44
C VAL A 416 -25.81 22.07 -22.41
N LYS A 417 -25.13 20.93 -22.56
CA LYS A 417 -24.27 20.69 -23.73
C LYS A 417 -25.08 20.03 -24.83
N ARG A 418 -25.08 20.69 -25.99
CA ARG A 418 -25.74 20.27 -27.22
C ARG A 418 -25.14 18.95 -27.72
N ILE A 419 -25.99 17.98 -28.05
CA ILE A 419 -25.60 16.80 -28.82
C ILE A 419 -25.23 17.27 -30.23
N VAL A 420 -24.10 16.79 -30.73
CA VAL A 420 -23.76 16.83 -32.15
C VAL A 420 -23.65 15.39 -32.58
N GLU A 421 -24.51 14.97 -33.50
CA GLU A 421 -24.43 13.66 -34.13
C GLU A 421 -23.18 13.62 -35.02
N ALA A 422 -22.46 12.52 -34.94
CA ALA A 422 -21.50 12.10 -35.94
C ALA A 422 -21.76 10.61 -36.13
N ASP A 423 -22.33 10.27 -37.29
CA ASP A 423 -22.40 8.89 -37.75
C ASP A 423 -20.98 8.41 -38.07
N ASP A 424 -20.64 7.20 -37.64
CA ASP A 424 -19.62 6.34 -38.25
C ASP A 424 -20.04 4.89 -37.96
N GLU A 425 -19.81 4.00 -38.93
CA GLU A 425 -20.51 2.71 -39.05
C GLU A 425 -19.74 1.51 -38.44
N GLU A 426 -20.50 0.45 -38.09
CA GLU A 426 -20.11 -0.97 -38.05
C GLU A 426 -18.79 -1.42 -37.37
N GLU A 427 -18.90 -2.15 -36.24
CA GLU A 427 -18.36 -3.53 -36.16
C GLU A 427 -19.04 -4.36 -35.05
N ASP A 428 -19.54 -5.56 -35.40
CA ASP A 428 -20.46 -6.36 -34.58
C ASP A 428 -19.76 -7.30 -33.56
N VAL A 429 -19.28 -6.73 -32.45
CA VAL A 429 -18.62 -7.49 -31.36
C VAL A 429 -19.65 -8.16 -30.43
N LYS A 430 -19.89 -9.45 -30.64
CA LYS A 430 -20.74 -10.30 -29.76
C LYS A 430 -20.12 -10.48 -28.36
N VAL A 431 -20.50 -9.63 -27.42
CA VAL A 431 -20.15 -9.75 -26.00
C VAL A 431 -20.89 -10.93 -25.36
N VAL A 432 -20.23 -12.08 -25.28
CA VAL A 432 -20.71 -13.23 -24.50
C VAL A 432 -20.56 -12.91 -23.02
N THR A 433 -21.69 -12.63 -22.34
CA THR A 433 -21.72 -12.42 -20.89
C THR A 433 -21.61 -13.77 -20.17
N LEU A 434 -20.39 -14.18 -19.83
CA LEU A 434 -20.13 -15.36 -19.01
C LEU A 434 -20.78 -15.21 -17.62
N GLN A 435 -21.36 -16.29 -17.10
CA GLN A 435 -22.02 -16.26 -15.80
C GLN A 435 -21.06 -16.72 -14.70
N PRO A 436 -21.23 -16.26 -13.44
CA PRO A 436 -20.34 -16.66 -12.33
C PRO A 436 -20.43 -18.14 -11.91
N ALA A 437 -21.12 -18.99 -12.69
CA ALA A 437 -21.06 -20.44 -12.59
C ALA A 437 -19.81 -21.03 -13.29
N ASP A 438 -19.32 -20.35 -14.33
CA ASP A 438 -18.30 -20.88 -15.26
C ASP A 438 -16.86 -20.77 -14.71
N LEU A 439 -16.68 -20.16 -13.54
CA LEU A 439 -15.40 -19.98 -12.85
C LEU A 439 -15.16 -21.03 -11.77
N ARG A 440 -15.17 -22.30 -12.15
CA ARG A 440 -14.73 -23.43 -11.31
C ARG A 440 -13.57 -24.17 -11.98
N PRO A 441 -12.37 -24.21 -11.36
CA PRO A 441 -11.32 -25.09 -11.85
C PRO A 441 -11.69 -26.55 -11.58
N GLU A 442 -11.59 -27.41 -12.59
CA GLU A 442 -11.66 -28.85 -12.37
C GLU A 442 -10.44 -29.31 -11.58
N ILE A 443 -10.68 -30.02 -10.48
CA ILE A 443 -9.61 -30.53 -9.62
C ILE A 443 -9.33 -31.99 -10.03
N THR A 444 -8.48 -32.17 -11.04
CA THR A 444 -7.93 -33.50 -11.35
C THR A 444 -7.20 -34.03 -10.13
N SER A 445 -7.68 -35.14 -9.58
CA SER A 445 -7.03 -35.84 -8.46
C SER A 445 -5.94 -36.76 -8.97
N ALA A 446 -4.72 -36.55 -8.47
CA ALA A 446 -3.55 -37.43 -8.61
C ALA A 446 -2.66 -37.26 -7.38
#